data_AF-A0A1Q5ZS25-F1
#
_entry.id   AF-A0A1Q5ZS25-F1
#
_cell.length_a   1.000
_cell.length_b   1.000
_cell.length_c   1.000
_cell.angle_alpha   90.00
_cell.angle_beta   90.00
_cell.angle_gamma   90.00
#
_symmetry.space_group_name_H-M   'P 1'
#
loop_
_entity.id
_entity.type
_entity.pdbx_description
1 polymer ?
#
loop_
_entity_poly.entity_id
_entity_poly.type
_entity_poly.pdbx_seq_one_letter_code
_entity_poly.pdbx_strand_id
1 'polypeptide(L)' 'MEQITKLKELIALAEADAAKFESGNNAAGTRLRNAMQQIKVTAQEVRTAVTEKKNTK' A
#
# COMPACT_ATOMS: atom_id res chain seq x y z
N MET A 1 7.99 11.58 -4.77
CA MET A 1 7.01 11.19 -5.82
C MET A 1 7.18 9.74 -6.23
N GLU A 2 8.41 9.21 -6.21
CA GLU A 2 8.71 7.77 -6.33
C GLU A 2 7.87 6.87 -5.40
N GLN A 3 7.61 7.34 -4.18
CA GLN A 3 6.75 6.65 -3.20
C GLN A 3 5.29 6.48 -3.65
N ILE A 4 4.77 7.35 -4.52
CA ILE A 4 3.41 7.21 -5.10
C ILE A 4 3.40 6.07 -6.12
N THR A 5 4.46 5.91 -6.91
CA THR A 5 4.61 4.79 -7.85
C THR A 5 4.63 3.47 -7.09
N LYS A 6 5.43 3.37 -6.02
CA LYS A 6 5.45 2.21 -5.13
C LYS A 6 4.08 1.90 -4.53
N LEU A 7 3.28 2.92 -4.19
CA LEU A 7 1.93 2.74 -3.66
C LEU A 7 0.99 2.11 -4.69
N LYS A 8 1.09 2.51 -5.97
CA LYS A 8 0.32 1.91 -7.06
C LYS A 8 0.69 0.44 -7.29
N GLU A 9 1.97 0.10 -7.23
CA GLU A 9 2.43 -1.30 -7.35
C GLU A 9 1.90 -2.17 -6.21
N LEU A 10 1.92 -1.67 -4.98
CA LEU A 10 1.36 -2.39 -3.83
C LEU A 10 -0.16 -2.61 -3.97
N ILE A 11 -0.89 -1.64 -4.52
CA ILE A 11 -2.32 -1.79 -4.80
C ILE A 11 -2.56 -2.87 -5.85
N ALA A 12 -1.81 -2.86 -6.95
CA ALA A 12 -1.95 -3.87 -8.01
C ALA A 12 -1.69 -5.30 -7.49
N LEU A 13 -0.70 -5.48 -6.61
CA LEU A 13 -0.44 -6.76 -5.95
C LEU A 13 -1.58 -7.16 -5.01
N ALA A 14 -2.13 -6.20 -4.28
CA ALA A 14 -3.25 -6.45 -3.36
C ALA A 14 -4.53 -6.85 -4.11
N GLU A 15 -4.82 -6.27 -5.28
CA GLU A 15 -5.99 -6.64 -6.09
C GLU A 15 -5.96 -8.11 -6.51
N ALA A 16 -4.78 -8.62 -6.89
CA ALA A 16 -4.61 -10.02 -7.28
C ALA A 16 -4.82 -10.98 -6.09
N ASP A 17 -4.35 -10.64 -4.90
CA ASP A 17 -4.58 -11.45 -3.69
C ASP A 17 -6.01 -11.29 -3.15
N ALA A 18 -6.66 -10.14 -3.36
CA ALA A 18 -8.07 -9.95 -3.03
C ALA A 18 -8.97 -10.88 -3.83
N ALA A 19 -8.80 -10.93 -5.16
CA ALA A 19 -9.56 -11.86 -6.00
C ALA A 19 -9.37 -13.32 -5.59
N LYS A 20 -8.14 -13.71 -5.25
CA LYS A 20 -7.85 -15.07 -4.74
C LYS A 20 -8.47 -15.31 -3.37
N PHE A 21 -8.48 -14.32 -2.48
CA PHE A 21 -9.10 -14.44 -1.17
C PHE A 21 -10.62 -14.61 -1.26
N GLU A 22 -11.30 -13.83 -2.11
CA GLU A 22 -12.74 -13.97 -2.38
C GLU A 22 -13.09 -15.35 -2.95
N SER A 23 -12.17 -15.99 -3.69
CA SER A 23 -12.32 -17.39 -4.13
C SER A 23 -12.04 -18.45 -3.06
N GLY A 24 -11.85 -18.06 -1.79
CA GLY A 24 -11.65 -18.95 -0.64
C GLY A 24 -10.18 -19.26 -0.29
N ASN A 25 -9.21 -18.59 -0.91
CA ASN A 25 -7.80 -18.80 -0.58
C ASN A 25 -7.37 -18.02 0.67
N ASN A 26 -7.39 -18.68 1.83
CA ASN A 26 -7.00 -18.09 3.12
C ASN A 26 -5.56 -17.54 3.16
N ALA A 27 -4.62 -18.15 2.41
CA ALA A 27 -3.24 -17.66 2.35
C ALA A 27 -3.15 -16.33 1.59
N ALA A 28 -3.99 -16.13 0.58
CA ALA A 28 -4.12 -14.85 -0.11
C ALA A 28 -4.65 -13.75 0.82
N GLY A 29 -5.57 -14.09 1.74
CA GLY A 29 -6.05 -13.16 2.77
C GLY A 29 -4.95 -12.67 3.71
N THR A 30 -4.00 -13.54 4.08
CA THR A 30 -2.82 -13.14 4.87
C THR A 30 -1.89 -12.21 4.09
N ARG A 31 -1.63 -12.50 2.81
CA ARG A 31 -0.83 -11.61 1.95
C ARG A 31 -1.51 -10.26 1.71
N LEU A 32 -2.82 -10.26 1.47
CA LEU A 32 -3.62 -9.04 1.31
C LEU A 32 -3.52 -8.14 2.55
N ARG A 33 -3.66 -8.71 3.75
CA ARG A 33 -3.51 -7.93 5.00
C ARG A 33 -2.12 -7.32 5.13
N ASN A 34 -1.06 -8.07 4.80
CA ASN A 34 0.30 -7.56 4.83
C ASN A 34 0.51 -6.44 3.79
N ALA A 35 -0.03 -6.59 2.58
CA ALA A 35 0.01 -5.57 1.54
C ALA A 35 -0.72 -4.29 1.97
N MET A 36 -1.90 -4.41 2.58
CA MET A 36 -2.64 -3.28 3.14
C MET A 36 -1.87 -2.56 4.25
N GLN A 37 -1.18 -3.30 5.11
CA GLN A 37 -0.32 -2.72 6.14
C GLN A 37 0.84 -1.92 5.53
N GLN A 38 1.49 -2.45 4.49
CA GLN A 38 2.55 -1.73 3.77
C GLN A 38 2.00 -0.47 3.08
N ILE A 39 0.84 -0.54 2.44
CA ILE A 39 0.19 0.62 1.82
C ILE A 39 -0.06 1.72 2.84
N LYS A 40 -0.59 1.38 4.03
CA LYS A 40 -0.81 2.35 5.12
C LYS A 40 0.47 3.06 5.52
N VAL A 41 1.57 2.31 5.68
CA VAL A 41 2.87 2.87 6.05
C VAL A 41 3.40 3.78 4.94
N THR A 42 3.44 3.31 3.70
CA THR A 42 3.95 4.10 2.56
C THR A 42 3.10 5.35 2.30
N ALA A 43 1.76 5.27 2.46
CA ALA A 43 0.88 6.44 2.34
C ALA A 43 1.21 7.50 3.40
N GLN A 44 1.47 7.06 4.64
CA GLN A 44 1.85 7.95 5.72
C GLN A 44 3.20 8.62 5.46
N GLU A 45 4.19 7.87 4.97
CA GLU A 45 5.50 8.42 4.59
C GLU A 45 5.37 9.51 3.51
N VAL A 46 4.55 9.28 2.48
CA VAL A 46 4.26 10.29 1.45
C VAL A 46 3.67 11.55 2.05
N ARG A 47 2.65 11.41 2.91
CA ARG A 47 2.00 12.55 3.58
C ARG A 47 3.00 13.33 4.43
N THR A 48 3.82 12.65 5.23
CA THR A 48 4.84 13.27 6.06
C THR A 48 5.86 14.02 5.21
N ALA A 49 6.39 13.41 4.15
CA ALA A 49 7.35 14.05 3.25
C ALA A 49 6.79 15.32 2.57
N VAL A 50 5.51 15.32 2.19
CA VAL A 50 4.84 16.52 1.66
C VAL A 50 4.69 17.60 2.74
N THR A 51 4.35 17.21 3.96
CA THR A 51 4.17 18.13 5.09
C THR A 51 5.49 18.77 5.49
N GLU A 52 6.57 17.98 5.56
CA GLU A 52 7.93 18.48 5.81
C GLU A 52 8.34 19.47 4.74
N LYS A 53 8.21 19.13 3.46
CA LYS A 53 8.51 20.06 2.35
C LYS A 53 7.71 21.37 2.43
N LYS A 54 6.44 21.31 2.86
CA LYS A 54 5.64 22.52 3.10
C LYS A 54 6.19 23.37 4.25
N ASN A 55 6.59 22.71 5.34
CA ASN A 55 7.05 23.35 6.58
C ASN A 55 8.52 23.80 6.55
N THR A 56 9.31 23.32 5.58
CA THR A 56 10.71 23.74 5.38
C THR A 56 10.82 25.02 4.53
N LYS A 57 9.79 25.87 4.56
CA LYS A 57 9.80 27.21 3.99
C LYS A 57 10.28 28.24 5.01
#